data_AF-A0A661WBZ0-F1
#
_entry.id   AF-A0A661WBZ0-F1
#
_cell.length_a   1.000
_cell.length_b   1.000
_cell.length_c   1.000
_cell.angle_alpha   90.00
_cell.angle_beta   90.00
_cell.angle_gamma   90.00
#
_symmetry.space_group_name_H-M   'P 1'
#
loop_
_entity.id
_entity.type
_entity.pdbx_description
1 polymer ?
#
loop_
_entity_poly.entity_id
_entity_poly.type
_entity_poly.pdbx_seq_one_letter_code
_entity_poly.pdbx_strand_id
1 'polypeptide(L)'
;VMSMVTDPQRQRLSDPGNPDICNVYTLHKIFTPEDEVDAINKDCRNAEIGCVDCKRLLTANLNKSLEPFRAKRAKLERDPDYVRDVLLDGAQRAKVIASETMAEVRDAIGFYRLKG
;
A
#
# COMPACT_ATOMS: atom_id res chain seq x y z
N VAL A 1 -10.04 -9.06 4.74
CA VAL A 1 -10.79 -8.10 5.59
C VAL A 1 -11.58 -8.80 6.68
N MET A 2 -12.40 -9.82 6.38
CA MET A 2 -13.26 -10.46 7.40
C MET A 2 -12.51 -11.05 8.61
N SER A 3 -11.31 -11.58 8.40
CA SER A 3 -10.45 -12.16 9.45
C SER A 3 -9.60 -11.13 10.22
N MET A 4 -9.70 -9.84 9.93
CA MET A 4 -8.90 -8.83 10.61
C MET A 4 -9.25 -8.76 12.10
N VAL A 5 -8.24 -8.66 12.96
CA VAL A 5 -8.42 -8.38 14.38
C VAL A 5 -8.96 -6.95 14.54
N THR A 6 -10.05 -6.81 15.30
CA THR A 6 -10.65 -5.53 15.68
C THR A 6 -10.27 -5.20 17.13
N ASP A 7 -10.99 -4.28 17.76
CA ASP A 7 -10.92 -4.09 19.22
C ASP A 7 -11.23 -5.42 19.95
N PRO A 8 -10.29 -5.99 20.73
CA PRO A 8 -10.50 -7.22 21.49
C PRO A 8 -11.50 -7.08 22.64
N GLN A 9 -11.71 -5.85 23.13
CA GLN A 9 -12.64 -5.58 24.24
C GLN A 9 -14.10 -5.57 23.78
N ARG A 10 -14.34 -5.40 22.46
CA ARG A 10 -15.67 -5.43 21.87
C ARG A 10 -16.11 -6.86 21.54
N GLN A 11 -16.72 -7.55 22.51
CA GLN A 11 -17.11 -8.96 22.36
C GLN A 11 -18.51 -9.13 21.76
N ARG A 12 -19.43 -8.22 22.04
CA ARG A 12 -20.82 -8.25 21.59
C ARG A 12 -21.14 -7.05 20.72
N LEU A 13 -22.21 -7.15 19.93
CA LEU A 13 -22.66 -6.05 19.06
C LEU A 13 -22.97 -4.77 19.87
N SER A 14 -23.60 -4.94 21.03
CA SER A 14 -23.98 -3.87 21.96
C SER A 14 -22.81 -3.26 22.73
N ASP A 15 -21.63 -3.87 22.67
CA ASP A 15 -20.47 -3.33 23.37
C ASP A 15 -19.90 -2.16 22.55
N PRO A 16 -19.67 -0.99 23.17
CA PRO A 16 -18.93 0.10 22.57
C PRO A 16 -17.57 -0.39 22.05
N GLY A 17 -17.19 0.03 20.84
CA GLY A 17 -15.86 -0.22 20.31
C GLY A 17 -14.90 0.93 20.55
N ASN A 18 -13.61 0.64 20.50
CA ASN A 18 -12.55 1.63 20.42
C ASN A 18 -11.87 1.62 19.02
N PRO A 19 -12.23 2.57 18.14
CA PRO A 19 -11.61 2.71 16.82
C PRO A 19 -10.08 2.92 16.87
N ASP A 20 -9.54 3.52 17.93
CA ASP A 20 -8.12 3.90 18.02
C ASP A 20 -7.18 2.68 18.12
N ILE A 21 -7.71 1.52 18.50
CA ILE A 21 -6.96 0.25 18.59
C ILE A 21 -7.41 -0.79 17.55
N CYS A 22 -8.30 -0.40 16.63
CA CYS A 22 -8.91 -1.30 15.66
C CYS A 22 -8.21 -1.22 14.30
N ASN A 23 -7.61 -2.33 13.85
CA ASN A 23 -6.94 -2.38 12.54
C ASN A 23 -7.89 -2.09 11.36
N VAL A 24 -9.17 -2.46 11.49
CA VAL A 24 -10.19 -2.17 10.47
C VAL A 24 -10.38 -0.66 10.33
N TYR A 25 -10.46 0.06 11.45
CA TYR A 25 -10.60 1.52 11.43
C TYR A 25 -9.36 2.23 10.87
N THR A 26 -8.16 1.74 11.17
CA THR A 26 -6.92 2.26 10.56
C THR A 26 -6.96 2.20 9.04
N LEU A 27 -7.50 1.11 8.46
CA LEU A 27 -7.64 1.00 7.00
C LEU A 27 -8.77 1.87 6.44
N HIS A 28 -9.84 2.12 7.21
CA HIS A 28 -10.88 3.07 6.79
C HIS A 28 -10.29 4.45 6.53
N LYS A 29 -9.39 4.95 7.39
CA LYS A 29 -8.72 6.26 7.20
C LYS A 29 -7.94 6.39 5.89
N ILE A 30 -7.63 5.28 5.21
CA ILE A 30 -6.89 5.26 3.94
C ILE A 30 -7.83 5.06 2.76
N PHE A 31 -8.82 4.16 2.89
CA PHE A 31 -9.60 3.67 1.75
C PHE A 31 -11.04 4.19 1.69
N THR A 32 -11.54 4.80 2.76
CA THR A 32 -12.93 5.26 2.89
C THR A 32 -12.97 6.80 2.81
N PRO A 33 -14.00 7.40 2.18
CA PRO A 33 -14.20 8.85 2.19
C PRO A 33 -14.21 9.43 3.61
N GLU A 34 -13.67 10.64 3.77
CA GLU A 34 -13.46 11.25 5.09
C GLU A 34 -14.76 11.41 5.89
N ASP A 35 -15.87 11.76 5.22
CA ASP A 35 -17.20 11.87 5.81
C ASP A 35 -17.74 10.52 6.32
N GLU A 36 -17.50 9.44 5.59
CA GLU A 36 -17.83 8.08 6.04
C GLU A 36 -16.94 7.61 7.20
N VAL A 37 -15.67 8.02 7.24
CA VAL A 37 -14.74 7.67 8.34
C VAL A 37 -15.23 8.25 9.67
N ASP A 38 -15.66 9.51 9.67
CA ASP A 38 -16.17 10.17 10.89
C ASP A 38 -17.47 9.50 11.38
N ALA A 39 -18.36 9.13 10.46
CA ALA A 39 -19.56 8.37 10.80
C ALA A 39 -19.21 7.01 11.42
N ILE A 40 -18.30 6.24 10.80
CA ILE A 40 -17.86 4.94 11.32
C ILE A 40 -17.23 5.06 12.71
N ASN A 41 -16.44 6.11 12.95
CA ASN A 41 -15.84 6.38 14.26
C ASN A 41 -16.92 6.54 15.33
N LYS A 42 -17.88 7.42 15.06
CA LYS A 42 -19.02 7.69 15.94
C LYS A 42 -19.84 6.42 16.18
N ASP A 43 -20.28 5.76 15.11
CA ASP A 43 -21.17 4.61 15.19
C ASP A 43 -20.50 3.44 15.91
N CYS A 44 -19.18 3.24 15.74
CA CYS A 44 -18.43 2.20 16.45
C CYS A 44 -18.37 2.46 17.95
N ARG A 45 -18.12 3.72 18.36
CA ARG A 45 -18.09 4.12 19.78
C ARG A 45 -19.46 4.03 20.45
N ASN A 46 -20.53 4.22 19.70
CA ASN A 46 -21.90 4.14 20.20
C ASN A 46 -22.53 2.74 20.08
N ALA A 47 -21.78 1.73 19.59
CA ALA A 47 -22.31 0.41 19.27
C ALA A 47 -23.46 0.40 18.24
N GLU A 48 -23.53 1.42 17.37
CA GLU A 48 -24.53 1.58 16.31
C GLU A 48 -24.17 0.77 15.05
N ILE A 49 -22.90 0.38 14.87
CA ILE A 49 -22.43 -0.49 13.77
C ILE A 49 -21.67 -1.72 14.27
N GLY A 50 -21.99 -2.91 13.76
CA GLY A 50 -21.27 -4.15 14.06
C GLY A 50 -19.92 -4.27 13.35
N CYS A 51 -18.95 -4.98 13.97
CA CYS A 51 -17.63 -5.22 13.37
C CYS A 51 -17.71 -5.90 11.98
N VAL A 52 -18.69 -6.78 11.78
CA VAL A 52 -18.91 -7.46 10.48
C VAL A 52 -19.35 -6.46 9.42
N ASP A 53 -20.27 -5.56 9.73
CA ASP A 53 -20.78 -4.57 8.77
C ASP A 53 -19.74 -3.48 8.49
N CYS A 54 -19.02 -3.02 9.51
CA CYS A 54 -17.85 -2.16 9.34
C CYS A 54 -16.81 -2.80 8.39
N LYS A 55 -16.51 -4.10 8.55
CA LYS A 55 -15.62 -4.83 7.64
C LYS A 55 -16.18 -4.95 6.21
N ARG A 56 -17.50 -5.03 6.03
CA ARG A 56 -18.13 -5.04 4.70
C ARG A 56 -17.97 -3.69 4.01
N LEU A 57 -18.18 -2.58 4.72
CA LEU A 57 -17.94 -1.22 4.23
C LEU A 57 -16.48 -1.07 3.78
N LEU A 58 -15.53 -1.48 4.63
CA LEU A 58 -14.11 -1.44 4.26
C LEU A 58 -13.82 -2.27 3.02
N THR A 59 -14.41 -3.47 2.91
CA THR A 59 -14.19 -4.37 1.77
C THR A 59 -14.66 -3.74 0.46
N ALA A 60 -15.81 -3.07 0.47
CA ALA A 60 -16.35 -2.38 -0.71
C ALA A 60 -15.41 -1.24 -1.14
N ASN A 61 -15.05 -0.37 -0.20
CA ASN A 61 -14.19 0.79 -0.46
C ASN A 61 -12.77 0.38 -0.89
N LEU A 62 -12.18 -0.62 -0.23
CA LEU A 62 -10.89 -1.19 -0.60
C LEU A 62 -10.93 -1.79 -2.01
N ASN A 63 -11.98 -2.53 -2.37
CA ASN A 63 -12.09 -3.12 -3.70
C ASN A 63 -12.25 -2.06 -4.79
N LYS A 64 -13.06 -1.03 -4.54
CA LYS A 64 -13.21 0.12 -5.46
C LYS A 64 -11.87 0.84 -5.68
N SER A 65 -11.11 1.07 -4.61
CA SER A 65 -9.78 1.69 -4.70
C SER A 65 -8.78 0.80 -5.47
N LEU A 66 -8.81 -0.52 -5.26
CA LEU A 66 -7.86 -1.45 -5.87
C LEU A 66 -8.22 -1.90 -7.29
N GLU A 67 -9.45 -1.70 -7.73
CA GLU A 67 -9.95 -2.06 -9.07
C GLU A 67 -9.06 -1.55 -10.22
N PRO A 68 -8.73 -0.24 -10.34
CA PRO A 68 -7.91 0.26 -11.45
C PRO A 68 -6.50 -0.36 -11.45
N PHE A 69 -5.92 -0.62 -10.27
CA PHE A 69 -4.60 -1.26 -10.17
C PHE A 69 -4.65 -2.72 -10.61
N ARG A 70 -5.68 -3.47 -10.21
CA ARG A 70 -5.90 -4.86 -10.65
C ARG A 70 -6.12 -4.94 -12.16
N ALA A 71 -6.90 -4.01 -12.72
CA ALA A 71 -7.11 -3.93 -14.16
C ALA A 71 -5.81 -3.62 -14.93
N LYS A 72 -5.01 -2.66 -14.46
CA LYS A 72 -3.70 -2.34 -15.05
C LYS A 72 -2.73 -3.52 -14.95
N ARG A 73 -2.66 -4.17 -13.79
CA ARG A 73 -1.86 -5.37 -13.57
C ARG A 73 -2.24 -6.49 -14.54
N ALA A 74 -3.53 -6.78 -14.69
CA ALA A 74 -4.02 -7.81 -15.61
C ALA A 74 -3.69 -7.50 -17.08
N LYS A 75 -3.61 -6.22 -17.47
CA LYS A 75 -3.11 -5.82 -18.79
C LYS A 75 -1.61 -6.10 -18.95
N LEU A 76 -0.81 -5.76 -17.94
CA LEU A 76 0.64 -6.00 -17.95
C LEU A 76 0.98 -7.50 -17.90
N GLU A 77 0.21 -8.31 -17.20
CA GLU A 77 0.39 -9.77 -17.15
C GLU A 77 0.20 -10.44 -18.52
N ARG A 78 -0.53 -9.81 -19.44
CA ARG A 78 -0.71 -10.29 -20.82
C ARG A 78 0.45 -9.90 -21.75
N ASP A 79 1.32 -9.01 -21.30
CA ASP A 79 2.47 -8.52 -22.05
C ASP A 79 3.72 -8.51 -21.15
N PRO A 80 4.28 -9.69 -20.84
CA PRO A 80 5.46 -9.80 -19.99
C PRO A 80 6.70 -9.16 -20.63
N ASP A 81 6.79 -9.10 -21.95
CA ASP A 81 7.93 -8.52 -22.67
C ASP A 81 7.98 -7.00 -22.46
N TYR A 82 6.83 -6.31 -22.53
CA TYR A 82 6.76 -4.89 -22.15
C TYR A 82 7.29 -4.62 -20.74
N VAL A 83 6.96 -5.47 -19.77
CA VAL A 83 7.47 -5.34 -18.39
C VAL A 83 9.00 -5.48 -18.36
N ARG A 84 9.56 -6.43 -19.12
CA ARG A 84 11.02 -6.62 -19.23
C ARG A 84 11.68 -5.41 -19.89
N ASP A 85 11.09 -4.88 -20.95
CA ASP A 85 11.62 -3.74 -21.68
C ASP A 85 11.68 -2.49 -20.79
N VAL A 86 10.63 -2.23 -20.00
CA VAL A 86 10.62 -1.13 -19.02
C VAL A 86 11.74 -1.28 -17.99
N LEU A 87 12.00 -2.50 -17.51
CA LEU A 87 13.09 -2.77 -16.57
C LEU A 87 14.48 -2.59 -17.23
N LEU A 88 14.65 -3.04 -18.47
CA LEU A 88 15.89 -2.90 -19.23
C LEU A 88 16.21 -1.44 -19.53
N ASP A 89 15.23 -0.64 -19.93
CA ASP A 89 15.37 0.81 -20.11
C ASP A 89 15.80 1.50 -18.81
N GLY A 90 15.13 1.18 -17.70
CA GLY A 90 15.50 1.71 -16.39
C GLY A 90 16.93 1.35 -15.98
N ALA A 91 17.33 0.09 -16.21
CA ALA A 91 18.69 -0.37 -15.96
C ALA A 91 19.72 0.35 -16.83
N GLN A 92 19.42 0.60 -18.11
CA GLN A 92 20.31 1.31 -19.02
C GLN A 92 20.51 2.76 -18.59
N ARG A 93 19.44 3.46 -18.19
CA ARG A 93 19.54 4.83 -17.66
C ARG A 93 20.34 4.88 -16.36
N ALA A 94 20.07 3.96 -15.43
CA ALA A 94 20.80 3.87 -14.17
C ALA A 94 22.29 3.54 -14.38
N LYS A 95 22.61 2.71 -15.37
CA LYS A 95 23.99 2.31 -15.68
C LYS A 95 24.87 3.49 -16.08
N VAL A 96 24.32 4.49 -16.79
CA VAL A 96 25.06 5.71 -17.16
C VAL A 96 25.54 6.43 -15.89
N ILE A 97 24.59 6.73 -14.99
CA ILE A 97 24.86 7.42 -13.72
C ILE A 97 25.83 6.61 -12.85
N ALA A 98 25.57 5.31 -12.71
CA ALA A 98 26.44 4.43 -11.92
C ALA A 98 27.87 4.35 -12.48
N SER A 99 28.03 4.39 -13.81
CA SER A 99 29.35 4.35 -14.44
C SER A 99 30.15 5.62 -14.18
N GLU A 100 29.50 6.77 -14.20
CA GLU A 100 30.08 8.08 -13.84
C GLU A 100 30.50 8.08 -12.37
N THR A 101 29.59 7.72 -11.45
CA THR A 101 29.90 7.63 -10.01
C THR A 101 31.07 6.68 -9.75
N MET A 102 31.09 5.52 -10.40
CA MET A 102 32.18 4.56 -10.22
C MET A 102 33.51 5.05 -10.81
N ALA A 103 33.51 5.96 -11.79
CA ALA A 103 34.72 6.60 -12.28
C ALA A 103 35.30 7.53 -11.21
N GLU A 104 34.48 8.38 -10.61
CA GLU A 104 34.89 9.26 -9.50
C GLU A 104 35.41 8.46 -8.29
N VAL A 105 34.70 7.38 -7.93
CA VAL A 105 35.14 6.49 -6.84
C VAL A 105 36.51 5.90 -7.16
N ARG A 106 36.72 5.37 -8.37
CA ARG A 106 38.01 4.79 -8.79
C ARG A 106 39.14 5.82 -8.76
N ASP A 107 38.88 7.04 -9.20
CA ASP A 107 39.84 8.14 -9.15
C ASP A 107 40.19 8.52 -7.69
N ALA A 108 39.20 8.58 -6.81
CA ALA A 108 39.39 8.93 -5.40
C ALA A 108 40.16 7.86 -4.61
N ILE A 109 39.93 6.57 -4.89
CA ILE A 109 40.60 5.45 -4.20
C ILE A 109 41.92 5.04 -4.85
N GLY A 110 42.25 5.57 -6.04
CA GLY A 110 43.52 5.33 -6.72
C GLY A 110 43.64 4.00 -7.47
N PHE A 111 42.52 3.31 -7.76
CA PHE A 111 42.56 2.06 -8.54
C PHE A 111 42.68 2.37 -10.05
N TYR A 112 43.88 2.15 -10.59
CA TYR A 112 44.28 2.21 -12.01
C TYR A 112 44.40 3.59 -12.68
N ARG A 113 45.42 4.37 -12.29
CA ARG A 113 46.27 5.05 -13.29
C ARG A 113 47.44 4.11 -13.62
N LEU A 114 47.24 3.17 -14.55
CA LEU A 114 48.39 2.57 -15.23
C LEU A 114 49.01 3.69 -16.08
N LYS A 115 50.10 4.26 -15.56
CA LYS A 115 51.02 5.09 -16.33
C LYS A 115 51.51 4.26 -17.51
N GLY A 116 51.09 4.65 -18.72
CA GLY A 116 51.82 4.48 -19.96
C GLY A 116 52.02 5.87 -20.53
#